data_AF-A0A413YHX3-F1
#
_entry.id   AF-A0A413YHX3-F1
#
_cell.length_a   1.000
_cell.length_b   1.000
_cell.length_c   1.000
_cell.angle_alpha   90.00
_cell.angle_beta   90.00
_cell.angle_gamma   90.00
#
_symmetry.space_group_name_H-M   'P 1'
#
loop_
_entity.id
_entity.type
_entity.pdbx_description
1 polymer ?
#
loop_
_entity_poly.entity_id
_entity_poly.type
_entity_poly.pdbx_seq_one_letter_code
_entity_poly.pdbx_strand_id
1 'polypeptide(L)'
;MIYSGTYTAIKADVPEFFMRKFIKLERIRANRESIQKKLNKKWLTCGIFTCVAAIAMIGSYRYISGIVKVSSNVNGKELPIYCVQTDEKKVALSFDAAWGNDDTQRILDILKEHNVHVTFFMTGGWVESYPDDVKAIYEAGHDLGNHSQNHKNMSQLSDEEKTQELMSVHEKVKELTGVKMQLFRPPYGDYDNAVVLNARENGYYPIQWDVDSLDWKDYGTDSILNTVLNHKALGNGSIILCHNGAKYTADALDALLDGLKEKGYQVVPISQLIYKENYHMDVTGRQIPDAK
;
A
#
# COMPACT_ATOMS: atom_id res chain seq x y z
N MET A 1 -30.97 99.25 4.12
CA MET A 1 -31.89 99.09 2.97
C MET A 1 -31.26 98.08 2.03
N ILE A 2 -31.94 96.95 1.82
CA ILE A 2 -31.51 95.82 0.98
C ILE A 2 -31.98 96.10 -0.44
N TYR A 3 -31.14 95.90 -1.45
CA TYR A 3 -31.60 95.61 -2.81
C TYR A 3 -30.63 94.64 -3.51
N SER A 4 -31.23 93.59 -4.07
CA SER A 4 -30.63 92.50 -4.83
C SER A 4 -31.02 92.61 -6.31
N GLY A 5 -30.17 92.10 -7.20
CA GLY A 5 -30.43 91.87 -8.63
C GLY A 5 -29.33 90.94 -9.18
N THR A 6 -29.57 89.63 -9.29
CA THR A 6 -30.15 88.84 -10.42
C THR A 6 -29.17 88.53 -11.56
N TYR A 7 -28.78 87.26 -11.65
CA TYR A 7 -28.32 86.58 -12.87
C TYR A 7 -29.40 85.59 -13.32
N THR A 8 -29.78 85.66 -14.59
CA THR A 8 -30.83 84.84 -15.21
C THR A 8 -30.18 83.68 -15.98
N ALA A 9 -30.43 82.44 -15.57
CA ALA A 9 -30.00 81.23 -16.29
C ALA A 9 -31.13 80.76 -17.23
N ILE A 10 -30.80 80.61 -18.52
CA ILE A 10 -31.70 80.11 -19.57
C ILE A 10 -31.87 78.60 -19.39
N LYS A 11 -33.06 78.16 -18.95
CA LYS A 11 -33.47 76.73 -18.98
C LYS A 11 -33.88 76.36 -20.40
N ALA A 12 -33.14 75.43 -21.01
CA ALA A 12 -33.63 74.72 -22.18
C ALA A 12 -34.57 73.60 -21.71
N ASP A 13 -35.87 73.75 -21.95
CA ASP A 13 -36.87 72.73 -21.62
C ASP A 13 -36.71 71.52 -22.57
N VAL A 14 -36.12 70.44 -22.06
CA VAL A 14 -36.13 69.14 -22.74
C VAL A 14 -37.56 68.59 -22.66
N PRO A 15 -38.24 68.31 -23.78
CA PRO A 15 -39.64 67.85 -23.74
C PRO A 15 -39.76 66.56 -22.92
N GLU A 16 -40.77 66.49 -22.05
CA GLU A 16 -41.01 65.38 -21.11
C GLU A 16 -40.98 63.98 -21.78
N PHE A 17 -41.36 63.93 -23.06
CA PHE A 17 -41.27 62.75 -23.92
C PHE A 17 -39.84 62.19 -24.05
N PHE A 18 -38.83 63.04 -24.24
CA PHE A 18 -37.44 62.63 -24.36
C PHE A 18 -36.88 62.13 -23.03
N MET A 19 -37.24 62.78 -21.92
CA MET A 19 -36.85 62.32 -20.57
C MET A 19 -37.44 60.95 -20.24
N ARG A 20 -38.73 60.71 -20.54
CA ARG A 20 -39.36 59.40 -20.33
C ARG A 20 -38.73 58.30 -21.20
N LYS A 21 -38.36 58.61 -22.45
CA LYS A 21 -37.70 57.66 -23.36
C LYS A 21 -36.28 57.35 -22.90
N PHE A 22 -35.54 58.35 -22.41
CA PHE A 22 -34.19 58.19 -21.86
C PHE A 22 -34.18 57.32 -20.60
N ILE A 23 -35.07 57.59 -19.64
CA ILE A 23 -35.23 56.78 -18.42
C ILE A 23 -35.59 55.33 -18.75
N LYS A 24 -36.46 55.10 -19.75
CA LYS A 24 -36.82 53.75 -20.20
C LYS A 24 -35.61 53.01 -20.80
N LEU A 25 -34.76 53.69 -21.56
CA LEU A 25 -33.55 53.12 -22.15
C LEU A 25 -32.48 52.80 -21.09
N GLU A 26 -32.25 53.70 -20.14
CA GLU A 26 -31.39 53.49 -18.97
C GLU A 26 -31.81 52.25 -18.17
N ARG A 27 -33.13 52.10 -17.93
CA ARG A 27 -33.70 50.96 -17.20
C ARG A 27 -33.53 49.64 -17.95
N ILE A 28 -33.64 49.64 -19.27
CA ILE A 28 -33.38 48.47 -20.12
C ILE A 28 -31.88 48.11 -20.09
N ARG A 29 -30.99 49.11 -20.13
CA ARG A 29 -29.54 48.94 -20.10
C ARG A 29 -29.09 48.32 -18.77
N ALA A 30 -29.57 48.86 -17.65
CA ALA A 30 -29.29 48.32 -16.31
C ALA A 30 -29.82 46.89 -16.12
N ASN A 31 -31.02 46.58 -16.65
CA ASN A 31 -31.56 45.23 -16.60
C ASN A 31 -30.73 44.24 -17.44
N ARG A 32 -30.26 44.67 -18.62
CA ARG A 32 -29.38 43.86 -19.47
C ARG A 32 -28.04 43.55 -18.78
N GLU A 33 -27.43 44.53 -18.11
CA GLU A 33 -26.19 44.32 -17.35
C GLU A 33 -26.38 43.38 -16.15
N SER A 34 -27.51 43.50 -15.44
CA SER A 34 -27.88 42.60 -14.34
C SER A 34 -28.06 41.15 -14.82
N ILE A 35 -28.75 40.95 -15.95
CA ILE A 35 -28.94 39.65 -16.58
C ILE A 35 -27.59 39.07 -17.05
N GLN A 36 -26.73 39.88 -17.66
CA GLN A 36 -25.39 39.47 -18.10
C GLN A 36 -24.52 39.01 -16.92
N LYS A 37 -24.52 39.75 -15.79
CA LYS A 37 -23.79 39.37 -14.57
C LYS A 37 -24.32 38.06 -13.97
N LYS A 38 -25.65 37.87 -13.94
CA LYS A 38 -26.27 36.62 -13.45
C LYS A 38 -25.92 35.42 -14.34
N LEU A 39 -25.92 35.62 -15.66
CA LEU A 39 -25.52 34.60 -16.63
C LEU A 39 -24.03 34.25 -16.47
N ASN A 40 -23.13 35.24 -16.40
CA ASN A 40 -21.69 34.99 -16.21
C ASN A 40 -21.40 34.27 -14.89
N LYS A 41 -22.11 34.61 -13.79
CA LYS A 41 -21.97 33.91 -12.52
C LYS A 41 -22.42 32.45 -12.60
N LYS A 42 -23.53 32.17 -13.31
CA LYS A 42 -24.01 30.79 -13.57
C LYS A 42 -23.04 29.98 -14.42
N TRP A 43 -22.47 30.59 -15.47
CA TRP A 43 -21.46 29.95 -16.32
C TRP A 43 -20.16 29.67 -15.55
N LEU A 44 -19.74 30.60 -14.67
CA LEU A 44 -18.58 30.42 -13.81
C LEU A 44 -18.78 29.28 -12.80
N THR A 45 -19.93 29.22 -12.12
CA THR A 45 -20.22 28.12 -11.19
C THR A 45 -20.35 26.79 -11.92
N CYS A 46 -21.02 26.75 -13.08
CA CYS A 46 -21.12 25.53 -13.90
C CYS A 46 -19.73 25.04 -14.34
N GLY A 47 -18.86 25.95 -14.79
CA GLY A 47 -17.47 25.66 -15.15
C GLY A 47 -16.66 25.05 -14.01
N ILE A 48 -16.76 25.62 -12.80
CA ILE A 48 -16.07 25.07 -11.61
C ILE A 48 -16.57 23.66 -11.28
N PHE A 49 -17.89 23.43 -11.28
CA PHE A 49 -18.44 22.10 -11.04
C PHE A 49 -17.99 21.08 -12.09
N THR A 50 -17.95 21.46 -13.37
CA THR A 50 -17.46 20.57 -14.43
C THR A 50 -15.98 20.24 -14.28
N CYS A 51 -15.14 21.20 -13.88
CA CYS A 51 -13.71 20.95 -13.63
C CYS A 51 -13.49 20.03 -12.43
N VAL A 52 -14.22 20.23 -11.33
CA VAL A 52 -14.11 19.35 -10.14
C VAL A 52 -14.57 17.94 -10.46
N ALA A 53 -15.67 17.78 -11.20
CA ALA A 53 -16.16 16.47 -11.64
C ALA A 53 -15.16 15.78 -12.60
N ALA A 54 -14.53 16.52 -13.51
CA ALA A 54 -13.50 15.98 -14.40
C ALA A 54 -12.24 15.54 -13.62
N ILE A 55 -11.78 16.33 -12.66
CA ILE A 55 -10.63 15.96 -11.80
C ILE A 55 -10.97 14.73 -10.96
N ALA A 56 -12.17 14.68 -10.37
CA ALA A 56 -12.64 13.51 -9.63
C ALA A 56 -12.70 12.27 -10.53
N MET A 57 -13.27 12.38 -11.73
CA MET A 57 -13.31 11.27 -12.70
C MET A 57 -11.92 10.82 -13.15
N ILE A 58 -10.98 11.74 -13.39
CA ILE A 58 -9.60 11.40 -13.73
C ILE A 58 -8.90 10.74 -12.53
N GLY A 59 -9.09 11.25 -11.32
CA GLY A 59 -8.56 10.66 -10.09
C GLY A 59 -9.11 9.26 -9.84
N SER A 60 -10.43 9.08 -9.96
CA SER A 60 -11.13 7.80 -9.87
C SER A 60 -10.68 6.85 -10.97
N TYR A 61 -10.54 7.32 -12.21
CA TYR A 61 -10.06 6.49 -13.32
C TYR A 61 -8.63 6.02 -13.08
N ARG A 62 -7.72 6.90 -12.65
CA ARG A 62 -6.34 6.52 -12.30
C ARG A 62 -6.32 5.53 -11.13
N TYR A 63 -7.12 5.78 -10.10
CA TYR A 63 -7.26 4.90 -8.94
C TYR A 63 -7.81 3.51 -9.31
N ILE A 64 -8.90 3.45 -10.09
CA ILE A 64 -9.52 2.21 -10.56
C ILE A 64 -8.59 1.49 -11.55
N SER A 65 -7.93 2.20 -12.45
CA SER A 65 -7.00 1.59 -13.41
C SER A 65 -5.77 0.95 -12.75
N GLY A 66 -5.33 1.47 -11.59
CA GLY A 66 -4.27 0.86 -10.79
C GLY A 66 -4.71 -0.45 -10.13
N ILE A 67 -6.00 -0.57 -9.79
CA ILE A 67 -6.59 -1.79 -9.22
C ILE A 67 -6.80 -2.88 -10.29
N VAL A 68 -7.07 -2.50 -11.55
CA VAL A 68 -7.64 -3.41 -12.58
C VAL A 68 -6.58 -4.09 -13.48
N LYS A 69 -5.29 -4.06 -13.18
CA LYS A 69 -4.25 -4.79 -13.93
C LYS A 69 -3.39 -5.74 -13.07
N VAL A 70 -4.01 -6.36 -12.08
CA VAL A 70 -3.39 -7.42 -11.30
C VAL A 70 -4.28 -8.64 -11.38
N SER A 71 -3.93 -9.60 -12.25
CA SER A 71 -4.66 -10.87 -12.35
C SER A 71 -3.94 -11.93 -11.53
N SER A 72 -4.34 -12.05 -10.27
CA SER A 72 -3.88 -13.15 -9.40
C SER A 72 -4.81 -14.36 -9.37
N ASN A 73 -5.89 -14.28 -10.16
CA ASN A 73 -6.78 -15.40 -10.42
C ASN A 73 -6.20 -16.27 -11.53
N VAL A 74 -6.05 -17.56 -11.27
CA VAL A 74 -5.66 -18.56 -12.26
C VAL A 74 -6.69 -19.68 -12.23
N ASN A 75 -7.46 -19.82 -13.31
CA ASN A 75 -8.52 -20.82 -13.44
C ASN A 75 -9.53 -20.82 -12.28
N GLY A 76 -9.91 -19.63 -11.77
CA GLY A 76 -10.85 -19.49 -10.66
C GLY A 76 -10.24 -19.63 -9.27
N LYS A 77 -8.93 -19.86 -9.16
CA LYS A 77 -8.21 -19.89 -7.89
C LYS A 77 -7.45 -18.59 -7.67
N GLU A 78 -7.63 -17.98 -6.51
CA GLU A 78 -6.86 -16.82 -6.07
C GLU A 78 -5.57 -17.29 -5.40
N LEU A 79 -4.43 -16.83 -5.89
CA LEU A 79 -3.13 -17.27 -5.40
C LEU A 79 -2.40 -16.15 -4.67
N PRO A 80 -1.76 -16.44 -3.52
CA PRO A 80 -0.74 -15.56 -2.94
C PRO A 80 0.54 -15.61 -3.79
N ILE A 81 1.47 -14.70 -3.51
CA ILE A 81 2.77 -14.63 -4.18
C ILE A 81 3.72 -15.61 -3.50
N TYR A 82 4.11 -16.68 -4.20
CA TYR A 82 5.10 -17.66 -3.73
C TYR A 82 6.53 -17.26 -4.11
N CYS A 83 6.71 -16.71 -5.32
CA CYS A 83 7.97 -16.21 -5.84
C CYS A 83 7.72 -15.25 -7.01
N VAL A 84 8.79 -14.64 -7.53
CA VAL A 84 8.76 -13.62 -8.58
C VAL A 84 9.58 -14.05 -9.79
N GLN A 85 9.06 -13.85 -11.00
CA GLN A 85 9.85 -13.98 -12.23
C GLN A 85 10.69 -12.73 -12.44
N THR A 86 12.01 -12.88 -12.37
CA THR A 86 12.98 -11.81 -12.64
C THR A 86 14.32 -12.39 -13.11
N ASP A 87 15.01 -11.63 -13.95
CA ASP A 87 16.39 -11.94 -14.36
C ASP A 87 17.42 -11.42 -13.34
N GLU A 88 17.00 -10.54 -12.42
CA GLU A 88 17.85 -10.06 -11.34
C GLU A 88 18.12 -11.20 -10.35
N LYS A 89 19.39 -11.39 -9.97
CA LYS A 89 19.79 -12.34 -8.94
C LYS A 89 19.41 -11.83 -7.54
N LYS A 90 18.12 -11.73 -7.26
CA LYS A 90 17.56 -11.32 -5.97
C LYS A 90 16.79 -12.46 -5.35
N VAL A 91 16.86 -12.58 -4.03
CA VAL A 91 15.98 -13.45 -3.22
C VAL A 91 15.50 -12.65 -2.02
N ALA A 92 14.35 -13.01 -1.48
CA ALA A 92 13.87 -12.44 -0.23
C ALA A 92 13.99 -13.45 0.90
N LEU A 93 14.69 -13.08 1.96
CA LEU A 93 14.68 -13.79 3.24
C LEU A 93 13.59 -13.20 4.12
N SER A 94 12.83 -14.04 4.81
CA SER A 94 11.74 -13.60 5.68
C SER A 94 11.64 -14.44 6.95
N PHE A 95 11.16 -13.82 8.03
CA PHE A 95 11.01 -14.44 9.34
C PHE A 95 9.56 -14.34 9.82
N ASP A 96 8.95 -15.48 10.13
CA ASP A 96 7.66 -15.51 10.83
C ASP A 96 7.92 -15.42 12.34
N ALA A 97 7.36 -14.39 12.97
CA ALA A 97 7.50 -14.06 14.37
C ALA A 97 6.17 -14.23 15.11
N ALA A 98 5.96 -15.45 15.61
CA ALA A 98 4.79 -15.84 16.39
C ALA A 98 5.10 -16.11 17.87
N TRP A 99 6.31 -16.61 18.17
CA TRP A 99 6.74 -17.02 19.51
C TRP A 99 8.25 -16.80 19.65
N GLY A 100 8.68 -16.52 20.89
CA GLY A 100 10.10 -16.33 21.18
C GLY A 100 10.66 -15.00 20.67
N ASN A 101 11.65 -14.48 21.38
CA ASN A 101 12.35 -13.25 21.02
C ASN A 101 13.85 -13.28 21.37
N ASP A 102 14.32 -14.34 22.04
CA ASP A 102 15.68 -14.41 22.61
C ASP A 102 16.78 -14.17 21.56
N ASP A 103 16.52 -14.56 20.31
CA ASP A 103 17.46 -14.44 19.19
C ASP A 103 17.20 -13.23 18.28
N THR A 104 16.11 -12.47 18.46
CA THR A 104 15.73 -11.39 17.52
C THR A 104 16.83 -10.32 17.42
N GLN A 105 17.39 -9.86 18.54
CA GLN A 105 18.45 -8.86 18.51
C GLN A 105 19.71 -9.38 17.81
N ARG A 106 20.08 -10.65 18.04
CA ARG A 106 21.22 -11.29 17.37
C ARG A 106 20.99 -11.41 15.87
N ILE A 107 19.78 -11.75 15.45
CA ILE A 107 19.38 -11.76 14.03
C ILE A 107 19.56 -10.37 13.42
N LEU A 108 19.06 -9.30 14.08
CA LEU A 108 19.21 -7.92 13.61
C LEU A 108 20.68 -7.49 13.49
N ASP A 109 21.52 -7.87 14.45
CA ASP A 109 22.95 -7.56 14.42
C ASP A 109 23.65 -8.22 13.22
N ILE A 110 23.37 -9.51 12.96
CA ILE A 110 23.90 -10.23 11.79
C ILE A 110 23.42 -9.58 10.49
N LEU A 111 22.12 -9.27 10.36
CA LEU A 111 21.57 -8.63 9.17
C LEU A 111 22.24 -7.27 8.90
N LYS A 112 22.53 -6.51 9.94
CA LYS A 112 23.26 -5.24 9.86
C LYS A 112 24.71 -5.42 9.43
N GLU A 113 25.43 -6.42 9.96
CA GLU A 113 26.80 -6.74 9.56
C GLU A 113 26.88 -7.10 8.07
N HIS A 114 25.87 -7.79 7.54
CA HIS A 114 25.74 -8.12 6.13
C HIS A 114 25.17 -6.99 5.27
N ASN A 115 24.71 -5.89 5.88
CA ASN A 115 24.04 -4.77 5.22
C ASN A 115 22.86 -5.23 4.34
N VAL A 116 22.03 -6.12 4.88
CA VAL A 116 20.84 -6.66 4.22
C VAL A 116 19.57 -6.27 4.95
N HIS A 117 18.48 -6.10 4.21
CA HIS A 117 17.16 -5.90 4.78
C HIS A 117 16.24 -7.05 4.37
N VAL A 118 15.37 -7.46 5.29
CA VAL A 118 14.49 -8.63 5.18
C VAL A 118 13.07 -8.27 5.59
N THR A 119 12.16 -9.24 5.59
CA THR A 119 10.77 -9.05 6.02
C THR A 119 10.45 -9.87 7.26
N PHE A 120 9.87 -9.25 8.29
CA PHE A 120 9.37 -9.93 9.49
C PHE A 120 7.84 -9.95 9.49
N PHE A 121 7.23 -11.13 9.44
CA PHE A 121 5.78 -11.31 9.57
C PHE A 121 5.43 -11.57 11.02
N MET A 122 4.76 -10.63 11.69
CA MET A 122 4.55 -10.69 13.13
C MET A 122 3.09 -10.96 13.47
N THR A 123 2.86 -11.81 14.48
CA THR A 123 1.52 -12.00 15.04
C THR A 123 1.15 -10.87 15.99
N GLY A 124 -0.14 -10.68 16.22
CA GLY A 124 -0.62 -9.67 17.17
C GLY A 124 -0.12 -9.86 18.60
N GLY A 125 -0.03 -11.11 19.07
CA GLY A 125 0.50 -11.42 20.41
C GLY A 125 2.00 -11.15 20.53
N TRP A 126 2.77 -11.39 19.45
CA TRP A 126 4.20 -11.07 19.42
C TRP A 126 4.43 -9.55 19.46
N VAL A 127 3.67 -8.79 18.66
CA VAL A 127 3.72 -7.31 18.65
C VAL A 127 3.40 -6.72 20.02
N GLU A 128 2.43 -7.27 20.74
CA GLU A 128 2.07 -6.82 22.09
C GLU A 128 3.14 -7.14 23.13
N SER A 129 3.79 -8.30 22.99
CA SER A 129 4.79 -8.78 23.95
C SER A 129 6.15 -8.11 23.76
N TYR A 130 6.49 -7.75 22.52
CA TYR A 130 7.81 -7.26 22.11
C TYR A 130 7.74 -5.95 21.31
N PRO A 131 7.09 -4.88 21.81
CA PRO A 131 6.89 -3.65 21.06
C PRO A 131 8.19 -2.89 20.75
N ASP A 132 9.24 -3.07 21.55
CA ASP A 132 10.54 -2.45 21.32
C ASP A 132 11.30 -3.16 20.19
N ASP A 133 11.18 -4.48 20.09
CA ASP A 133 11.74 -5.24 18.95
C ASP A 133 11.03 -4.88 17.64
N VAL A 134 9.71 -4.68 17.66
CA VAL A 134 8.97 -4.17 16.47
C VAL A 134 9.55 -2.84 15.99
N LYS A 135 9.84 -1.92 16.91
CA LYS A 135 10.47 -0.63 16.56
C LYS A 135 11.90 -0.81 16.07
N ALA A 136 12.70 -1.66 16.72
CA ALA A 136 14.07 -1.94 16.31
C ALA A 136 14.13 -2.53 14.89
N ILE A 137 13.24 -3.47 14.56
CA ILE A 137 13.09 -4.04 13.21
C ILE A 137 12.80 -2.92 12.19
N TYR A 138 11.86 -2.03 12.53
CA TYR A 138 11.50 -0.91 11.66
C TYR A 138 12.64 0.10 11.46
N GLU A 139 13.29 0.52 12.55
CA GLU A 139 14.40 1.48 12.55
C GLU A 139 15.63 0.93 11.83
N ALA A 140 15.81 -0.40 11.83
CA ALA A 140 16.82 -1.10 11.04
C ALA A 140 16.50 -1.18 9.53
N GLY A 141 15.34 -0.70 9.10
CA GLY A 141 14.94 -0.63 7.69
C GLY A 141 14.36 -1.92 7.12
N HIS A 142 13.95 -2.86 7.97
CA HIS A 142 13.28 -4.09 7.55
C HIS A 142 11.79 -3.87 7.24
N ASP A 143 11.21 -4.71 6.40
CA ASP A 143 9.77 -4.70 6.16
C ASP A 143 9.03 -5.28 7.37
N LEU A 144 7.93 -4.60 7.76
CA LEU A 144 6.96 -5.12 8.71
C LEU A 144 5.80 -5.79 7.96
N GLY A 145 5.64 -7.08 8.16
CA GLY A 145 4.57 -7.92 7.63
C GLY A 145 3.59 -8.37 8.72
N ASN A 146 2.36 -8.67 8.29
CA ASN A 146 1.27 -9.13 9.15
C ASN A 146 1.18 -10.66 9.13
N HIS A 147 1.09 -11.30 10.30
CA HIS A 147 0.93 -12.75 10.45
C HIS A 147 -0.33 -13.15 11.24
N SER A 148 -1.39 -12.35 11.12
CA SER A 148 -2.66 -12.46 11.84
C SER A 148 -2.57 -12.23 13.35
N GLN A 149 -3.72 -11.98 13.99
CA GLN A 149 -3.76 -11.62 15.40
C GLN A 149 -3.48 -12.84 16.29
N ASN A 150 -4.14 -13.96 16.02
CA ASN A 150 -4.18 -15.12 16.91
C ASN A 150 -3.59 -16.39 16.29
N HIS A 151 -2.94 -16.29 15.12
CA HIS A 151 -2.28 -17.43 14.46
C HIS A 151 -3.22 -18.62 14.21
N LYS A 152 -4.47 -18.33 13.82
CA LYS A 152 -5.51 -19.32 13.46
C LYS A 152 -5.40 -19.73 11.99
N ASN A 153 -5.99 -20.87 11.65
CA ASN A 153 -6.25 -21.24 10.26
C ASN A 153 -7.26 -20.27 9.65
N MET A 154 -6.79 -19.37 8.80
CA MET A 154 -7.57 -18.27 8.24
C MET A 154 -8.70 -18.77 7.33
N SER A 155 -8.54 -19.93 6.67
CA SER A 155 -9.55 -20.53 5.81
C SER A 155 -10.80 -21.00 6.57
N GLN A 156 -10.71 -21.13 7.90
CA GLN A 156 -11.80 -21.61 8.76
C GLN A 156 -12.64 -20.48 9.38
N LEU A 157 -12.29 -19.22 9.10
CA LEU A 157 -12.92 -18.04 9.68
C LEU A 157 -13.96 -17.40 8.74
N SER A 158 -14.91 -16.64 9.28
CA SER A 158 -15.77 -15.76 8.46
C SER A 158 -14.95 -14.62 7.87
N ASP A 159 -15.46 -13.92 6.85
CA ASP A 159 -14.74 -12.80 6.24
C ASP A 159 -14.57 -11.60 7.19
N GLU A 160 -15.54 -11.40 8.08
CA GLU A 160 -15.42 -10.43 9.18
C GLU A 160 -14.32 -10.82 10.15
N GLU A 161 -14.25 -12.10 10.54
CA GLU A 161 -13.20 -12.62 11.43
C GLU A 161 -11.81 -12.52 10.77
N LYS A 162 -11.68 -12.86 9.48
CA LYS A 162 -10.44 -12.66 8.72
C LYS A 162 -10.01 -11.20 8.76
N THR A 163 -10.94 -10.29 8.50
CA THR A 163 -10.68 -8.83 8.53
C THR A 163 -10.22 -8.38 9.91
N GLN A 164 -10.85 -8.88 10.98
CA GLN A 164 -10.46 -8.58 12.36
C GLN A 164 -9.06 -9.10 12.70
N GLU A 165 -8.72 -10.32 12.27
CA GLU A 165 -7.39 -10.91 12.45
C GLU A 165 -6.30 -10.08 11.74
N LEU A 166 -6.59 -9.52 10.55
CA LEU A 166 -5.65 -8.65 9.84
C LEU A 166 -5.55 -7.26 10.49
N MET A 167 -6.68 -6.59 10.69
CA MET A 167 -6.69 -5.17 11.06
C MET A 167 -6.32 -4.92 12.51
N SER A 168 -6.52 -5.90 13.41
CA SER A 168 -6.06 -5.78 14.80
C SER A 168 -4.54 -5.63 14.89
N VAL A 169 -3.78 -6.43 14.14
CA VAL A 169 -2.32 -6.31 14.08
C VAL A 169 -1.91 -5.05 13.33
N HIS A 170 -2.63 -4.70 12.26
CA HIS A 170 -2.36 -3.48 11.49
C HIS A 170 -2.34 -2.24 12.37
N GLU A 171 -3.39 -2.03 13.17
CA GLU A 171 -3.51 -0.82 13.98
C GLU A 171 -2.47 -0.79 15.11
N LYS A 172 -2.14 -1.94 15.72
CA LYS A 172 -1.06 -2.03 16.73
C LYS A 172 0.29 -1.60 16.16
N VAL A 173 0.69 -2.18 15.03
CA VAL A 173 1.98 -1.85 14.40
C VAL A 173 2.01 -0.40 13.93
N LYS A 174 0.90 0.09 13.37
CA LYS A 174 0.76 1.48 12.93
C LYS A 174 0.81 2.47 14.09
N GLU A 175 0.24 2.14 15.26
CA GLU A 175 0.36 2.94 16.47
C GLU A 175 1.81 3.01 16.97
N LEU A 176 2.53 1.88 16.92
CA LEU A 176 3.92 1.80 17.37
C LEU A 176 4.92 2.50 16.45
N THR A 177 4.71 2.43 15.13
CA THR A 177 5.73 2.78 14.12
C THR A 177 5.28 3.80 13.08
N GLY A 178 3.98 4.09 12.99
CA GLY A 178 3.38 4.88 11.90
C GLY A 178 3.28 4.14 10.56
N VAL A 179 3.80 2.91 10.46
CA VAL A 179 3.81 2.12 9.22
C VAL A 179 2.44 1.53 8.95
N LYS A 180 1.99 1.66 7.71
CA LYS A 180 0.85 0.89 7.18
C LYS A 180 1.40 -0.37 6.51
N MET A 181 1.28 -1.51 7.18
CA MET A 181 1.71 -2.79 6.63
C MET A 181 0.97 -3.09 5.32
N GLN A 182 1.68 -3.67 4.35
CA GLN A 182 1.14 -4.06 3.05
C GLN A 182 1.39 -5.52 2.72
N LEU A 183 2.13 -6.26 3.54
CA LEU A 183 2.45 -7.67 3.32
C LEU A 183 1.71 -8.51 4.37
N PHE A 184 1.03 -9.55 3.93
CA PHE A 184 0.33 -10.49 4.81
C PHE A 184 0.74 -11.92 4.45
N ARG A 185 1.13 -12.69 5.45
CA ARG A 185 1.36 -14.14 5.31
C ARG A 185 0.37 -14.86 6.20
N PRO A 186 -0.50 -15.73 5.66
CA PRO A 186 -1.42 -16.48 6.48
C PRO A 186 -0.66 -17.50 7.36
N PRO A 187 -1.05 -17.67 8.63
CA PRO A 187 -0.51 -18.69 9.52
C PRO A 187 -0.51 -20.08 8.88
N TYR A 188 0.55 -20.85 9.12
CA TYR A 188 0.74 -22.22 8.61
C TYR A 188 0.73 -22.35 7.07
N GLY A 189 0.71 -21.24 6.34
CA GLY A 189 0.44 -21.23 4.90
C GLY A 189 -1.00 -21.62 4.54
N ASP A 190 -1.94 -21.57 5.48
CA ASP A 190 -3.35 -21.92 5.28
C ASP A 190 -4.12 -20.80 4.56
N TYR A 191 -4.65 -21.08 3.37
CA TYR A 191 -5.50 -20.13 2.65
C TYR A 191 -6.49 -20.83 1.72
N ASP A 192 -7.57 -20.11 1.44
CA ASP A 192 -8.48 -20.33 0.34
C ASP A 192 -8.65 -19.02 -0.46
N ASN A 193 -9.57 -19.03 -1.43
CA ASN A 193 -9.84 -17.81 -2.20
C ASN A 193 -10.33 -16.66 -1.32
N ALA A 194 -11.14 -16.94 -0.29
CA ALA A 194 -11.69 -15.92 0.59
C ALA A 194 -10.58 -15.23 1.40
N VAL A 195 -9.59 -15.98 1.89
CA VAL A 195 -8.42 -15.40 2.59
C VAL A 195 -7.64 -14.46 1.67
N VAL A 196 -7.35 -14.89 0.44
CA VAL A 196 -6.56 -14.08 -0.51
C VAL A 196 -7.31 -12.81 -0.92
N LEU A 197 -8.62 -12.91 -1.20
CA LEU A 197 -9.46 -11.77 -1.54
C LEU A 197 -9.60 -10.80 -0.36
N ASN A 198 -9.90 -11.31 0.83
CA ASN A 198 -10.05 -10.49 2.03
C ASN A 198 -8.78 -9.69 2.34
N ALA A 199 -7.61 -10.32 2.22
CA ALA A 199 -6.34 -9.62 2.40
C ALA A 199 -6.16 -8.48 1.37
N ARG A 200 -6.47 -8.72 0.10
CA ARG A 200 -6.39 -7.68 -0.95
C ARG A 200 -7.37 -6.55 -0.74
N GLU A 201 -8.60 -6.84 -0.35
CA GLU A 201 -9.63 -5.84 -0.03
C GLU A 201 -9.19 -4.93 1.12
N ASN A 202 -8.40 -5.47 2.06
CA ASN A 202 -7.78 -4.73 3.15
C ASN A 202 -6.42 -4.11 2.78
N GLY A 203 -6.04 -4.10 1.50
CA GLY A 203 -4.84 -3.42 1.00
C GLY A 203 -3.53 -4.20 1.17
N TYR A 204 -3.60 -5.51 1.41
CA TYR A 204 -2.43 -6.37 1.55
C TYR A 204 -2.11 -7.16 0.27
N TYR A 205 -0.82 -7.41 0.06
CA TYR A 205 -0.29 -8.42 -0.83
C TYR A 205 -0.16 -9.74 -0.02
N PRO A 206 -0.91 -10.79 -0.39
CA PRO A 206 -0.78 -12.10 0.26
C PRO A 206 0.51 -12.79 -0.19
N ILE A 207 1.32 -13.22 0.75
CA ILE A 207 2.67 -13.76 0.55
C ILE A 207 2.76 -15.19 1.08
N GLN A 208 3.43 -16.05 0.32
CA GLN A 208 3.84 -17.40 0.68
C GLN A 208 5.38 -17.51 0.56
N TRP A 209 5.89 -18.72 0.34
CA TRP A 209 7.30 -19.01 0.08
C TRP A 209 7.44 -20.19 -0.88
N ASP A 210 8.45 -20.18 -1.72
CA ASP A 210 8.84 -21.32 -2.56
C ASP A 210 10.02 -22.12 -1.98
N VAL A 211 10.70 -21.57 -0.96
CA VAL A 211 11.80 -22.21 -0.23
C VAL A 211 11.51 -22.18 1.28
N ASP A 212 11.28 -23.34 1.88
CA ASP A 212 11.11 -23.51 3.32
C ASP A 212 12.43 -23.95 3.95
N SER A 213 12.93 -23.23 4.96
CA SER A 213 14.16 -23.62 5.67
C SER A 213 13.98 -24.85 6.57
N LEU A 214 12.74 -25.18 6.94
CA LEU A 214 12.39 -26.22 7.91
C LEU A 214 13.09 -26.04 9.27
N ASP A 215 13.45 -24.81 9.61
CA ASP A 215 14.17 -24.47 10.84
C ASP A 215 13.41 -24.86 12.12
N TRP A 216 12.09 -24.77 12.08
CA TRP A 216 11.16 -25.23 13.13
C TRP A 216 11.24 -26.73 13.46
N LYS A 217 11.98 -27.53 12.69
CA LYS A 217 12.22 -28.95 12.96
C LYS A 217 13.37 -29.22 13.94
N ASP A 218 14.19 -28.22 14.27
CA ASP A 218 15.31 -28.33 15.18
C ASP A 218 16.37 -29.40 14.79
N TYR A 219 16.61 -29.58 13.48
CA TYR A 219 17.61 -30.52 12.96
C TYR A 219 19.04 -29.97 12.92
N GLY A 220 19.26 -28.76 13.46
CA GLY A 220 20.58 -28.11 13.53
C GLY A 220 20.89 -27.20 12.35
N THR A 221 21.96 -26.42 12.51
CA THR A 221 22.44 -25.40 11.56
C THR A 221 22.68 -25.94 10.15
N ASP A 222 23.41 -27.05 10.03
CA ASP A 222 23.76 -27.64 8.72
C ASP A 222 22.51 -28.10 7.95
N SER A 223 21.47 -28.53 8.65
CA SER A 223 20.20 -28.91 8.03
C SER A 223 19.53 -27.69 7.40
N ILE A 224 19.50 -26.55 8.09
CA ILE A 224 18.94 -25.29 7.56
C ILE A 224 19.72 -24.86 6.32
N LEU A 225 21.05 -24.81 6.43
CA LEU A 225 21.94 -24.39 5.34
C LEU A 225 21.75 -25.26 4.10
N ASN A 226 21.81 -26.58 4.26
CA ASN A 226 21.65 -27.50 3.13
C ASN A 226 20.24 -27.44 2.54
N THR A 227 19.20 -27.34 3.38
CA THR A 227 17.81 -27.27 2.93
C THR A 227 17.57 -26.03 2.07
N VAL A 228 18.06 -24.86 2.50
CA VAL A 228 17.87 -23.60 1.76
C VAL A 228 18.80 -23.53 0.55
N LEU A 229 20.12 -23.65 0.75
CA LEU A 229 21.13 -23.39 -0.29
C LEU A 229 21.08 -24.40 -1.44
N ASN A 230 20.55 -25.60 -1.20
CA ASN A 230 20.38 -26.64 -2.22
C ASN A 230 18.91 -26.93 -2.53
N HIS A 231 17.98 -26.05 -2.12
CA HIS A 231 16.57 -26.20 -2.45
C HIS A 231 16.35 -26.16 -3.96
N LYS A 232 15.58 -27.12 -4.49
CA LYS A 232 15.29 -27.22 -5.94
C LYS A 232 14.59 -25.99 -6.53
N ALA A 233 13.86 -25.23 -5.70
CA ALA A 233 13.15 -24.02 -6.12
C ALA A 233 13.99 -22.75 -5.96
N LEU A 234 15.12 -22.81 -5.23
CA LEU A 234 15.96 -21.63 -5.01
C LEU A 234 16.43 -21.07 -6.36
N GLY A 235 16.00 -19.85 -6.65
CA GLY A 235 16.26 -19.17 -7.91
C GLY A 235 16.07 -17.67 -7.77
N ASN A 236 16.25 -16.95 -8.88
CA ASN A 236 15.92 -15.54 -8.93
C ASN A 236 14.44 -15.34 -8.57
N GLY A 237 14.18 -14.41 -7.65
CA GLY A 237 12.85 -14.09 -7.18
C GLY A 237 12.26 -15.05 -6.13
N SER A 238 13.05 -15.99 -5.60
CA SER A 238 12.59 -16.87 -4.51
C SER A 238 12.33 -16.09 -3.22
N ILE A 239 11.34 -16.58 -2.47
CA ILE A 239 10.99 -16.12 -1.12
C ILE A 239 11.28 -17.27 -0.15
N ILE A 240 12.15 -17.01 0.81
CA ILE A 240 12.65 -17.98 1.79
C ILE A 240 11.95 -17.74 3.13
N LEU A 241 11.36 -18.81 3.70
CA LEU A 241 10.76 -18.80 5.03
C LEU A 241 11.76 -19.29 6.09
N CYS A 242 11.91 -18.49 7.15
CA CYS A 242 12.51 -18.82 8.43
C CYS A 242 11.59 -18.34 9.58
N HIS A 243 11.95 -18.64 10.81
CA HIS A 243 11.28 -18.20 12.03
C HIS A 243 12.29 -17.55 12.97
N ASN A 244 11.94 -16.41 13.56
CA ASN A 244 12.86 -15.69 14.45
C ASN A 244 13.15 -16.46 15.75
N GLY A 245 12.19 -17.24 16.24
CA GLY A 245 12.29 -18.01 17.47
C GLY A 245 12.71 -19.46 17.29
N ALA A 246 13.13 -19.88 16.09
CA ALA A 246 13.61 -21.24 15.85
C ALA A 246 15.06 -21.39 16.36
N LYS A 247 15.31 -22.50 17.06
CA LYS A 247 16.50 -22.71 17.90
C LYS A 247 17.85 -22.48 17.21
N TYR A 248 17.96 -22.82 15.93
CA TYR A 248 19.22 -22.78 15.19
C TYR A 248 19.24 -21.70 14.09
N THR A 249 18.19 -20.88 13.97
CA THR A 249 18.07 -19.91 12.87
C THR A 249 19.11 -18.81 12.99
N ALA A 250 19.30 -18.23 14.19
CA ALA A 250 20.34 -17.23 14.41
C ALA A 250 21.76 -17.80 14.26
N ASP A 251 21.97 -19.08 14.60
CA ASP A 251 23.25 -19.76 14.40
C ASP A 251 23.56 -20.00 12.91
N ALA A 252 22.54 -20.26 12.09
CA ALA A 252 22.70 -20.52 10.66
C ALA A 252 22.77 -19.25 9.82
N LEU A 253 22.26 -18.12 10.33
CA LEU A 253 21.99 -16.94 9.52
C LEU A 253 23.23 -16.37 8.83
N ASP A 254 24.35 -16.26 9.53
CA ASP A 254 25.60 -15.72 8.99
C ASP A 254 26.09 -16.52 7.78
N ALA A 255 26.25 -17.84 7.95
CA ALA A 255 26.64 -18.76 6.89
C ALA A 255 25.59 -18.87 5.77
N LEU A 256 24.30 -18.69 6.08
CA LEU A 256 23.24 -18.69 5.09
C LEU A 256 23.34 -17.47 4.17
N LEU A 257 23.55 -16.28 4.73
CA LEU A 257 23.72 -15.04 3.97
C LEU A 257 24.97 -15.11 3.09
N ASP A 258 26.09 -15.61 3.62
CA ASP A 258 27.30 -15.85 2.84
C ASP A 258 27.05 -16.85 1.70
N GLY A 259 26.40 -17.98 1.97
CA GLY A 259 26.09 -18.98 0.95
C GLY A 259 25.17 -18.46 -0.16
N LEU A 260 24.19 -17.61 0.17
CA LEU A 260 23.34 -16.95 -0.82
C LEU A 260 24.15 -15.96 -1.68
N LYS A 261 25.02 -15.18 -1.05
CA LYS A 261 25.91 -14.23 -1.71
C LYS A 261 26.93 -14.92 -2.61
N GLU A 262 27.50 -16.05 -2.20
CA GLU A 262 28.41 -16.87 -3.01
C GLU A 262 27.73 -17.44 -4.27
N LYS A 263 26.44 -17.79 -4.18
CA LYS A 263 25.61 -18.15 -5.35
C LYS A 263 25.27 -16.95 -6.24
N GLY A 264 25.61 -15.75 -5.80
CA GLY A 264 25.45 -14.49 -6.50
C GLY A 264 24.10 -13.82 -6.26
N TYR A 265 23.36 -14.22 -5.22
CA TYR A 265 22.10 -13.59 -4.87
C TYR A 265 22.31 -12.37 -3.99
N GLN A 266 21.57 -11.31 -4.28
CA GLN A 266 21.33 -10.19 -3.37
C GLN A 266 20.09 -10.50 -2.53
N VAL A 267 20.21 -10.43 -1.21
CA VAL A 267 19.06 -10.52 -0.30
C VAL A 267 18.37 -9.16 -0.23
N VAL A 268 17.06 -9.15 -0.47
CA VAL A 268 16.22 -7.94 -0.42
C VAL A 268 14.94 -8.20 0.39
N PRO A 269 14.32 -7.17 0.98
CA PRO A 269 13.02 -7.35 1.61
C PRO A 269 11.94 -7.58 0.55
N ILE A 270 10.86 -8.29 0.90
CA ILE A 270 9.82 -8.72 -0.05
C ILE A 270 9.18 -7.53 -0.76
N SER A 271 9.04 -6.37 -0.11
CA SER A 271 8.48 -5.15 -0.72
C SER A 271 9.30 -4.62 -1.91
N GLN A 272 10.60 -4.97 -1.98
CA GLN A 272 11.49 -4.64 -3.08
C GLN A 272 11.60 -5.77 -4.13
N LEU A 273 11.09 -6.96 -3.82
CA LEU A 273 11.11 -8.11 -4.72
C LEU A 273 9.84 -8.18 -5.59
N ILE A 274 8.68 -7.94 -4.99
CA ILE A 274 7.38 -8.13 -5.66
C ILE A 274 7.03 -6.98 -6.61
N TYR A 275 6.31 -7.31 -7.67
CA TYR A 275 5.62 -6.32 -8.50
C TYR A 275 4.31 -5.89 -7.81
N LYS A 276 4.07 -4.58 -7.74
CA LYS A 276 2.85 -4.04 -7.13
C LYS A 276 1.73 -3.80 -8.15
N GLU A 277 2.08 -3.72 -9.43
CA GLU A 277 1.22 -3.40 -10.56
C GLU A 277 1.72 -4.14 -11.81
N ASN A 278 0.84 -4.31 -12.80
CA ASN A 278 1.16 -4.87 -14.13
C ASN A 278 1.83 -6.25 -14.05
N TYR A 279 1.14 -7.20 -13.41
CA TYR A 279 1.58 -8.58 -13.34
C TYR A 279 0.39 -9.54 -13.41
N HIS A 280 0.68 -10.77 -13.82
CA HIS A 280 -0.20 -11.91 -13.68
C HIS A 280 0.49 -13.03 -12.88
N MET A 281 -0.31 -14.00 -12.41
CA MET A 281 0.20 -15.16 -11.69
C MET A 281 0.12 -16.41 -12.58
N ASP A 282 1.06 -17.34 -12.43
CA ASP A 282 0.91 -18.70 -12.95
C ASP A 282 0.23 -19.63 -11.92
N VAL A 283 -0.02 -20.89 -12.33
CA VAL A 283 -0.68 -21.90 -11.48
C VAL A 283 0.11 -22.27 -10.22
N THR A 284 1.41 -21.94 -10.15
CA THR A 284 2.28 -22.19 -9.01
C THR A 284 2.31 -21.03 -8.03
N GLY A 285 1.65 -19.91 -8.36
CA GLY A 285 1.72 -18.69 -7.58
C GLY A 285 3.02 -17.91 -7.81
N ARG A 286 3.68 -18.12 -8.96
CA ARG A 286 4.77 -17.25 -9.42
C ARG A 286 4.19 -15.98 -10.01
N GLN A 287 4.73 -14.85 -9.58
CA GLN A 287 4.40 -13.54 -10.11
C GLN A 287 5.18 -13.26 -11.39
N ILE A 288 4.49 -12.96 -12.48
CA ILE A 288 5.09 -12.71 -13.80
C ILE A 288 4.79 -11.26 -14.20
N PRO A 289 5.81 -10.43 -14.47
CA PRO A 289 5.58 -9.05 -14.90
C PRO A 289 4.97 -9.05 -16.30
N ASP A 290 3.95 -8.23 -16.50
CA ASP A 290 3.40 -7.99 -17.83
C ASP A 290 4.40 -7.17 -18.65
N ALA A 291 4.51 -7.45 -19.95
CA ALA A 291 5.31 -6.63 -20.84
C ALA A 291 4.80 -5.18 -20.83
N LYS A 292 5.71 -4.22 -20.69
CA LYS A 292 5.41 -2.78 -20.75
C LYS A 292 5.04 -2.34 -22.16
#